data_AF-A0A3S1RJ70-F1
#
_entry.id   AF-A0A3S1RJ70-F1
#
_cell.length_a   1.000
_cell.length_b   1.000
_cell.length_c   1.000
_cell.angle_alpha   90.00
_cell.angle_beta   90.00
_cell.angle_gamma   90.00
#
_symmetry.space_group_name_H-M   'P 1'
#
loop_
_entity.id
_entity.type
_entity.pdbx_description
1 polymer ?
#
loop_
_entity_poly.entity_id
_entity_poly.type
_entity_poly.pdbx_seq_one_letter_code
_entity_poly.pdbx_strand_id
1 'polypeptide(L)'
;MARMSLALSDTLNQLGQMFAGFEHESRVLRPQDARMLRRILKDLGKQARSIECQLSARLWNEEARKDRVIEAERIASAASQPGSNVKLFPVIPRPFSDGLPGGRA
;
A
#
# COMPACT_ATOMS: atom_id res chain seq x y z
N MET A 1 10.13 -3.44 -11.60
CA MET A 1 10.82 -2.47 -10.73
C MET A 1 10.12 -1.13 -10.88
N ALA A 2 9.56 -0.58 -9.80
CA ALA A 2 8.88 0.71 -9.87
C ALA A 2 9.90 1.79 -10.28
N ARG A 3 9.64 2.48 -11.39
CA ARG A 3 10.39 3.66 -11.80
C ARG A 3 10.16 4.70 -10.69
N MET A 4 11.03 4.73 -9.68
CA MET A 4 10.99 5.77 -8.66
C MET A 4 11.31 7.07 -9.37
N SER A 5 10.24 7.76 -9.73
CA SER A 5 10.30 9.07 -10.35
C SER A 5 10.96 10.02 -9.36
N LEU A 6 12.21 10.42 -9.65
CA LEU A 6 12.92 11.46 -8.90
C LEU A 6 12.24 12.84 -9.00
N ALA A 7 11.13 12.95 -9.72
CA ALA A 7 10.38 14.19 -9.91
C ALA A 7 10.07 14.96 -8.62
N LEU A 8 9.83 14.29 -7.48
CA LEU A 8 9.66 14.97 -6.19
C LEU A 8 10.95 15.64 -5.72
N SER A 9 12.07 14.92 -5.78
CA SER A 9 13.39 15.46 -5.46
C SER A 9 13.76 16.59 -6.41
N ASP A 10 13.47 16.44 -7.70
CA ASP A 10 13.76 17.46 -8.72
C ASP A 10 12.93 18.72 -8.50
N THR A 11 11.64 18.59 -8.16
CA THR A 11 10.78 19.76 -7.85
C THR A 11 11.18 20.44 -6.55
N LEU A 12 11.63 19.70 -5.53
CA LEU A 12 12.18 20.28 -4.30
C LEU A 12 13.49 21.03 -4.56
N ASN A 13 14.39 20.45 -5.36
CA ASN A 13 15.63 21.13 -5.77
C ASN A 13 15.34 22.39 -6.56
N GLN A 14 14.39 22.34 -7.49
CA GLN A 14 13.98 23.51 -8.28
C GLN A 14 13.38 24.61 -7.39
N LEU A 15 12.60 24.23 -6.37
CA LEU A 15 12.07 25.16 -5.39
C LEU A 15 13.20 25.84 -4.59
N GLY A 16 14.20 25.07 -4.13
CA GLY A 16 15.37 25.62 -3.43
C GLY A 16 16.15 26.62 -4.28
N GLN A 17 16.38 26.31 -5.56
CA GLN A 17 17.06 27.21 -6.49
C GLN A 17 16.29 28.52 -6.73
N MET A 18 14.95 28.48 -6.73
CA MET A 18 14.14 29.70 -6.81
C MET A 18 14.33 30.61 -5.59
N PHE A 19 14.52 30.03 -4.41
CA PHE A 19 14.68 30.78 -3.17
C PHE A 19 16.12 31.27 -2.91
N ALA A 20 17.14 30.60 -3.45
CA ALA A 20 18.53 31.00 -3.30
C ALA A 20 18.78 32.48 -3.72
N GLY A 21 18.07 32.95 -4.75
CA GLY A 21 18.16 34.34 -5.20
C GLY A 21 17.61 35.39 -4.22
N PHE A 22 16.82 34.99 -3.22
CA PHE A 22 16.28 35.86 -2.17
C PHE A 22 17.16 35.89 -0.91
N GLU A 23 18.15 35.00 -0.78
CA GLU A 23 19.02 34.93 0.40
C GLU A 23 20.05 36.06 0.46
N HIS A 24 20.39 36.67 -0.69
CA HIS A 24 21.47 37.66 -0.79
C HIS A 24 20.98 39.09 -1.01
N GLU A 25 19.76 39.29 -1.52
CA GLU A 25 19.21 40.61 -1.84
C GLU A 25 17.69 40.66 -1.61
N SER A 26 17.20 41.81 -1.18
CA SER A 26 15.75 42.07 -1.13
C SER A 26 15.20 42.09 -2.56
N ARG A 27 14.42 41.07 -2.91
CA ARG A 27 13.78 40.95 -4.22
C ARG A 27 12.27 40.99 -4.09
N VAL A 28 11.62 41.73 -4.99
CA VAL A 28 10.16 41.75 -5.10
C VAL A 28 9.71 40.54 -5.90
N LEU A 29 8.94 39.66 -5.27
CA LEU A 29 8.33 38.51 -5.93
C LEU A 29 7.28 38.99 -6.93
N ARG A 30 7.51 38.75 -8.24
CA ARG A 30 6.58 39.21 -9.27
C ARG A 30 5.31 38.34 -9.26
N PRO A 31 4.15 38.86 -9.70
CA PRO A 31 2.91 38.08 -9.76
C PRO A 31 3.01 36.79 -10.60
N GLN A 32 3.89 36.74 -11.60
CA GLN A 32 4.13 35.53 -12.39
C GLN A 32 4.89 34.46 -11.58
N ASP A 33 5.93 34.86 -10.86
CA ASP A 33 6.73 33.97 -10.02
C ASP A 33 5.90 33.44 -8.86
N ALA A 34 5.05 34.28 -8.25
CA ALA A 34 4.11 33.86 -7.23
C ALA A 34 3.11 32.81 -7.73
N ARG A 35 2.62 32.95 -8.97
CA ARG A 35 1.74 31.94 -9.60
C ARG A 35 2.48 30.63 -9.86
N MET A 36 3.73 30.71 -10.31
CA MET A 36 4.59 29.54 -10.52
C MET A 36 4.85 28.81 -9.19
N LEU A 37 5.24 29.54 -8.15
CA LEU A 37 5.47 29.02 -6.81
C LEU A 37 4.21 28.31 -6.27
N ARG A 38 3.04 28.95 -6.39
CA ARG A 38 1.76 28.35 -5.99
C ARG A 38 1.49 27.02 -6.70
N ARG A 39 1.83 26.93 -8.00
CA ARG A 39 1.64 25.69 -8.78
C ARG A 39 2.59 24.59 -8.29
N ILE A 40 3.87 24.91 -8.09
CA ILE A 40 4.88 23.98 -7.59
C ILE A 40 4.46 23.44 -6.22
N LEU A 41 4.07 24.32 -5.28
CA LEU A 41 3.61 23.92 -3.95
C LEU A 41 2.36 23.02 -4.01
N LYS A 42 1.42 23.32 -4.90
CA LYS A 42 0.23 22.49 -5.09
C LYS A 42 0.59 21.08 -5.59
N ASP A 43 1.53 20.99 -6.52
CA ASP A 43 1.93 19.71 -7.09
C ASP A 43 2.79 18.89 -6.10
N LEU A 44 3.67 19.54 -5.32
CA LEU A 44 4.37 18.94 -4.19
C LEU A 44 3.39 18.39 -3.14
N GLY A 45 2.36 19.15 -2.78
CA GLY A 45 1.33 18.69 -1.82
C GLY A 45 0.59 17.44 -2.30
N LYS A 46 0.30 17.32 -3.60
CA LYS A 46 -0.29 16.10 -4.16
C LYS A 46 0.67 14.91 -4.09
N GLN A 47 1.95 15.13 -4.40
CA GLN A 47 2.95 14.07 -4.36
C GLN A 47 3.17 13.57 -2.92
N ALA A 48 3.26 14.48 -1.94
CA ALA A 48 3.35 14.13 -0.52
C ALA A 48 2.15 13.28 -0.08
N ARG A 49 0.93 13.70 -0.39
CA ARG A 49 -0.28 12.93 -0.07
C ARG A 49 -0.30 11.55 -0.74
N SER A 50 0.17 11.45 -1.98
CA SER A 50 0.29 10.16 -2.67
C SER A 50 1.27 9.23 -1.94
N ILE A 51 2.40 9.76 -1.46
CA ILE A 51 3.39 8.98 -0.71
C ILE A 51 2.79 8.52 0.63
N GLU A 52 2.11 9.41 1.35
CA GLU A 52 1.41 9.07 2.59
C GLU A 52 0.42 7.93 2.38
N CYS A 53 -0.44 8.01 1.35
CA CYS A 53 -1.40 6.94 1.05
C CYS A 53 -0.70 5.60 0.73
N GLN A 54 0.39 5.63 -0.03
CA GLN A 54 1.16 4.42 -0.35
C GLN A 54 1.83 3.83 0.90
N LEU A 55 2.35 4.67 1.77
CA LEU A 55 2.96 4.24 3.04
C LEU A 55 1.91 3.63 3.96
N SER A 56 0.77 4.31 4.17
CA SER A 56 -0.33 3.79 4.97
C SER A 56 -0.83 2.43 4.44
N ALA A 57 -1.00 2.29 3.13
CA ALA A 57 -1.40 1.02 2.52
C ALA A 57 -0.37 -0.08 2.77
N ARG A 58 0.94 0.23 2.68
CA ARG A 58 2.00 -0.74 2.99
C ARG A 58 1.98 -1.15 4.45
N LEU A 59 1.91 -0.19 5.37
CA LEU A 59 1.88 -0.46 6.81
C LEU A 59 0.68 -1.32 7.19
N TRP A 60 -0.50 -1.03 6.63
CA TRP A 60 -1.70 -1.82 6.90
C TRP A 60 -1.57 -3.25 6.36
N ASN A 61 -1.03 -3.42 5.15
CA ASN A 61 -0.79 -4.74 4.58
C ASN A 61 0.26 -5.53 5.37
N GLU A 62 1.30 -4.86 5.87
CA GLU A 62 2.32 -5.47 6.72
C GLU A 62 1.70 -5.95 8.04
N GLU A 63 0.86 -5.14 8.66
CA GLU A 63 0.18 -5.49 9.91
C GLU A 63 -0.78 -6.66 9.70
N ALA A 64 -1.61 -6.60 8.65
CA ALA A 64 -2.50 -7.71 8.29
C ALA A 64 -1.73 -9.00 7.97
N ARG A 65 -0.49 -8.90 7.47
CA ARG A 65 0.38 -10.07 7.28
C ARG A 65 0.82 -10.65 8.61
N LYS A 66 1.21 -9.83 9.59
CA LYS A 66 1.57 -10.30 10.95
C LYS A 66 0.39 -10.99 11.62
N ASP A 67 -0.81 -10.40 11.54
CA ASP A 67 -2.03 -10.99 12.11
C ASP A 67 -2.30 -12.39 11.55
N ARG A 68 -2.12 -12.57 10.24
CA ARG A 68 -2.27 -13.89 9.59
C ARG A 68 -1.22 -14.90 10.04
N VAL A 69 0.00 -14.46 10.29
CA VAL A 69 1.07 -15.34 10.80
C VAL A 69 0.73 -15.81 12.20
N ILE A 70 0.31 -14.90 13.09
CA ILE A 70 -0.11 -15.24 14.46
C ILE A 70 -1.30 -16.21 14.44
N GLU A 71 -2.30 -15.96 13.60
CA GLU A 71 -3.46 -16.85 13.48
C GLU A 71 -3.08 -18.22 12.89
N ALA A 72 -2.18 -18.27 11.91
CA ALA A 72 -1.66 -19.52 11.37
C ALA A 72 -0.90 -20.33 12.43
N GLU A 73 -0.08 -19.69 13.27
CA GLU A 73 0.60 -20.33 14.40
C GLU A 73 -0.40 -20.87 15.43
N ARG A 74 -1.46 -20.11 15.74
CA ARG A 74 -2.55 -20.55 16.61
C ARG A 74 -3.23 -21.79 16.05
N ILE A 75 -3.59 -21.79 14.76
CA ILE A 75 -4.23 -22.93 14.10
C ILE A 75 -3.29 -24.14 14.10
N ALA A 76 -2.01 -23.96 13.79
CA ALA A 76 -1.02 -25.03 13.81
C ALA A 76 -0.85 -25.64 15.21
N SER A 77 -0.83 -24.81 16.25
CA SER A 77 -0.78 -25.26 17.64
C SER A 77 -2.04 -26.02 18.05
N ALA A 78 -3.22 -25.56 17.64
CA ALA A 78 -4.47 -26.28 17.90
C ALA A 78 -4.56 -27.60 17.13
N ALA A 79 -4.01 -27.66 15.92
CA ALA A 79 -3.98 -28.86 15.10
C ALA A 79 -3.02 -29.94 15.65
N SER A 80 -1.98 -29.55 16.39
CA SER A 80 -1.01 -30.48 16.96
C SER A 80 -1.45 -31.14 18.28
N GLN A 81 -2.55 -30.66 18.88
CA GLN A 81 -3.11 -31.27 20.10
C GLN A 81 -3.84 -32.59 19.78
N PRO A 82 -3.62 -33.67 20.57
CA PRO A 82 -4.38 -34.91 20.43
C PRO A 82 -5.89 -34.68 20.64
N GLY A 83 -6.74 -35.17 19.73
CA GLY A 83 -8.20 -34.97 19.79
C GLY A 83 -8.70 -33.64 19.21
N SER A 84 -7.85 -32.90 18.49
CA SER A 84 -8.19 -31.65 17.82
C SER A 84 -9.29 -31.83 16.74
N ASN A 85 -10.30 -30.95 16.77
CA ASN A 85 -11.40 -30.89 15.79
C ASN A 85 -11.11 -29.93 14.61
N VAL A 86 -9.84 -29.63 14.32
CA VAL A 86 -9.46 -28.73 13.21
C VAL A 86 -9.70 -29.44 11.87
N LYS A 87 -10.62 -28.90 11.06
CA LYS A 87 -10.88 -29.38 9.69
C LYS A 87 -9.97 -28.65 8.70
N LEU A 88 -8.95 -29.34 8.18
CA LEU A 88 -7.96 -28.76 7.25
C LEU A 88 -8.52 -28.46 5.85
N PHE A 89 -9.57 -29.18 5.43
CA PHE A 89 -10.23 -28.96 4.16
C PHE A 89 -11.74 -28.91 4.38
N PRO A 90 -12.48 -28.04 3.67
CA PRO A 90 -13.92 -28.19 3.59
C PRO A 90 -14.21 -29.56 3.00
N VAL A 91 -15.04 -30.35 3.68
CA VAL A 91 -15.51 -31.63 3.13
C VAL A 91 -16.37 -31.28 1.93
N ILE A 92 -15.79 -31.35 0.74
CA ILE A 92 -16.55 -31.33 -0.50
C ILE A 92 -17.30 -32.67 -0.52
N PRO A 93 -18.65 -32.68 -0.49
CA PRO A 93 -19.38 -33.93 -0.61
C PRO A 93 -18.94 -34.61 -1.90
N ARG A 94 -18.46 -35.86 -1.80
CA ARG A 94 -18.05 -36.60 -3.00
C ARG A 94 -19.26 -36.74 -3.90
N PRO A 95 -19.18 -36.38 -5.19
CA PRO A 95 -20.20 -36.78 -6.14
C PRO A 95 -20.17 -38.31 -6.19
N PHE A 96 -21.18 -38.93 -5.57
CA PHE A 96 -21.60 -40.33 -5.64
C PHE A 96 -20.47 -41.37 -5.82
N SER A 97 -20.09 -42.06 -4.75
CA SER A 97 -19.17 -43.22 -4.81
C SER A 97 -19.83 -44.51 -5.31
N ASP A 98 -21.13 -44.49 -5.64
CA ASP A 98 -21.90 -45.74 -5.83
C ASP A 98 -21.99 -46.18 -7.29
N GLY A 99 -21.12 -45.66 -8.17
CA GLY A 99 -20.84 -46.25 -9.48
C GLY A 99 -22.01 -46.40 -10.47
N LEU A 100 -23.17 -45.77 -10.22
CA LEU A 100 -24.34 -45.91 -11.07
C LEU A 100 -24.64 -44.61 -11.84
N PRO A 101 -24.55 -44.61 -13.18
CA PRO A 101 -24.92 -43.47 -13.99
C PRO A 101 -26.45 -43.46 -14.18
N GLY A 102 -27.13 -42.62 -13.41
CA GLY A 102 -28.48 -42.13 -13.68
C GLY A 102 -29.66 -43.10 -13.43
N GLY A 103 -30.72 -42.55 -12.84
CA GLY A 103 -32.08 -43.11 -12.95
C GLY A 103 -32.93 -43.03 -11.69
N ARG A 104 -33.94 -42.13 -11.73
CA ARG A 104 -35.31 -42.15 -11.15
C ARG A 104 -35.49 -42.81 -9.75
N ALA A 105 -36.16 -42.22 -8.77
CA ALA A 105 -37.27 -41.26 -8.73
C ALA A 105 -37.22 -40.47 -7.42
#